data_AF-A0A7H9AZB9-F1
#
_entry.id   AF-A0A7H9AZB9-F1
#
_cell.length_a   1.000
_cell.length_b   1.000
_cell.length_c   1.000
_cell.angle_alpha   90.00
_cell.angle_beta   90.00
_cell.angle_gamma   90.00
#
_symmetry.space_group_name_H-M   'P 1'
#
loop_
_entity.id
_entity.type
_entity.pdbx_description
1 polymer ?
#
loop_
_entity_poly.entity_id
_entity_poly.type
_entity_poly.pdbx_seq_one_letter_code
_entity_poly.pdbx_strand_id
1 'polypeptide(L)'
;MAMKLSITEGGKNLLVAGKGRRVPRTKLRQVPILQVPVSPLLSNFEKWAGKKRKLYFENEEALLSSGIQNYHLDRNVFAQLLASPMRCDRITRLKLPKDMMMQLKLIKLEPSSNTTKYSIELVPQGSHLKSNRSSYVPNKKAFLQKNMEAAMKWIPLPALLSDMRHFSVADVKIDRVNFLSNYEQELRKILDSKMPRLHGNTPKLQNWDILVSCSNSSLNFELSQAKLETCNDSPLSIVKFNLSSVTDKSWTTNYLKKNQNHSLGIVLRFPRDKETIYALRSLICFHST
;
A
#
# COMPACT_ATOMS: atom_id res chain seq x y z
N MET A 1 10.93 -30.99 -32.78
CA MET A 1 11.30 -32.00 -31.77
C MET A 1 11.90 -31.25 -30.58
N ALA A 2 11.16 -31.07 -29.50
CA ALA A 2 11.68 -30.56 -28.23
C ALA A 2 10.81 -31.12 -27.10
N MET A 3 11.49 -31.65 -26.09
CA MET A 3 11.00 -32.57 -25.09
C MET A 3 10.01 -31.98 -24.09
N LYS A 4 9.12 -32.87 -23.66
CA LYS A 4 8.21 -32.80 -22.53
C LYS A 4 9.01 -33.06 -21.25
N LEU A 5 8.87 -32.20 -20.24
CA LEU A 5 9.16 -32.54 -18.84
C LEU A 5 7.93 -32.18 -18.02
N SER A 6 7.23 -33.23 -17.60
CA SER A 6 6.13 -33.21 -16.65
C SER A 6 6.65 -33.60 -15.27
N ILE A 7 6.33 -32.82 -14.26
CA ILE A 7 6.31 -33.25 -12.86
C ILE A 7 4.96 -32.81 -12.28
N THR A 8 4.08 -33.79 -12.09
CA THR A 8 3.03 -33.83 -11.06
C THR A 8 3.73 -34.08 -9.72
N GLU A 9 3.39 -33.49 -8.57
CA GLU A 9 2.10 -33.53 -7.86
C GLU A 9 2.02 -32.37 -6.84
N GLY A 10 0.79 -31.95 -6.50
CA GLY A 10 0.51 -31.39 -5.17
C GLY A 10 0.60 -29.86 -4.95
N GLY A 11 0.14 -29.03 -5.87
CA GLY A 11 -0.04 -27.60 -5.59
C GLY A 11 -0.80 -26.87 -6.69
N LYS A 12 -1.99 -26.34 -6.40
CA LYS A 12 -2.78 -25.55 -7.36
C LYS A 12 -2.04 -24.25 -7.68
N ASN A 13 -1.37 -24.23 -8.82
CA ASN A 13 -0.70 -23.04 -9.37
C ASN A 13 -1.75 -22.01 -9.83
N LEU A 14 -1.81 -20.86 -9.16
CA LEU A 14 -2.46 -19.65 -9.67
C LEU A 14 -1.54 -19.03 -10.73
N LEU A 15 -1.73 -19.40 -11.99
CA LEU A 15 -1.06 -18.78 -13.13
C LEU A 15 -1.90 -17.63 -13.70
N VAL A 16 -1.32 -16.44 -13.74
CA VAL A 16 -1.82 -15.33 -14.56
C VAL A 16 -1.31 -15.53 -15.99
N ALA A 17 -2.11 -16.17 -16.84
CA ALA A 17 -1.80 -16.32 -18.26
C ALA A 17 -2.53 -15.27 -19.10
N GLY A 18 -1.80 -14.24 -19.56
CA GLY A 18 -2.28 -13.33 -20.60
C GLY A 18 -2.06 -13.92 -21.98
N LYS A 19 -3.01 -14.69 -22.52
CA LYS A 19 -2.99 -15.08 -23.94
C LYS A 19 -3.47 -13.91 -24.82
N GLY A 20 -2.55 -13.05 -25.21
CA GLY A 20 -2.78 -12.11 -26.29
C GLY A 20 -2.84 -12.83 -27.64
N ARG A 21 -4.03 -13.24 -28.09
CA ARG A 21 -4.23 -13.59 -29.51
C ARG A 21 -4.20 -12.29 -30.32
N ARG A 22 -3.13 -12.09 -31.10
CA ARG A 22 -3.11 -11.07 -32.16
C ARG A 22 -4.06 -11.52 -33.26
N VAL A 23 -5.25 -10.93 -33.29
CA VAL A 23 -6.19 -11.08 -34.42
C VAL A 23 -5.66 -10.23 -35.58
N PRO A 24 -5.63 -10.73 -36.83
CA PRO A 24 -5.26 -9.91 -37.98
C PRO A 24 -6.28 -8.77 -38.14
N ARG A 25 -5.81 -7.55 -38.40
CA ARG A 25 -6.66 -6.40 -38.72
C ARG A 25 -7.44 -6.67 -40.01
N THR A 26 -8.68 -7.13 -39.89
CA THR A 26 -9.67 -7.00 -40.96
C THR A 26 -10.03 -5.53 -41.11
N LYS A 27 -10.03 -5.03 -42.35
CA LYS A 27 -10.46 -3.67 -42.69
C LYS A 27 -11.90 -3.49 -42.20
N LEU A 28 -12.08 -2.70 -41.15
CA LEU A 28 -13.39 -2.34 -40.63
C LEU A 28 -14.17 -1.61 -41.72
N ARG A 29 -15.33 -2.14 -42.10
CA ARG A 29 -16.33 -1.39 -42.87
C ARG A 29 -16.63 -0.11 -42.10
N GLN A 30 -16.39 1.05 -42.71
CA GLN A 30 -16.84 2.32 -42.17
C GLN A 30 -18.36 2.32 -42.20
N VAL A 31 -18.98 2.13 -41.04
CA VAL A 31 -20.40 2.42 -40.84
C VAL A 31 -20.52 3.94 -40.79
N PRO A 32 -21.43 4.57 -41.56
CA PRO A 32 -21.66 6.01 -41.48
C PRO A 32 -21.96 6.39 -40.03
N ILE A 33 -21.11 7.24 -39.45
CA ILE A 33 -21.31 7.76 -38.11
C ILE A 33 -22.46 8.76 -38.21
N LEU A 34 -23.65 8.35 -37.80
CA LEU A 34 -24.71 9.29 -37.46
C LEU A 34 -24.14 10.23 -36.39
N GLN A 35 -24.06 11.52 -36.69
CA GLN A 35 -23.63 12.55 -35.74
C GLN A 35 -24.69 12.70 -34.67
N VAL A 36 -24.70 11.78 -33.70
CA VAL A 36 -25.45 11.96 -32.46
C VAL A 36 -24.71 13.05 -31.67
N PRO A 37 -25.38 14.14 -31.26
CA PRO A 37 -24.76 15.15 -30.40
C PRO A 37 -24.39 14.49 -29.07
N VAL A 38 -23.09 14.22 -28.89
CA VAL A 38 -22.55 13.65 -27.66
C VAL A 38 -22.46 14.77 -26.64
N SER A 39 -22.99 14.53 -25.43
CA SER A 39 -22.86 15.46 -24.31
C SER A 39 -21.39 15.88 -24.11
N PRO A 40 -21.09 17.18 -23.95
CA PRO A 40 -19.73 17.67 -23.72
C PRO A 40 -19.16 17.23 -22.36
N LEU A 41 -19.99 16.61 -21.50
CA LEU A 41 -19.60 16.12 -20.20
C LEU A 41 -19.14 14.66 -20.29
N LEU A 42 -17.82 14.50 -20.39
CA LEU A 42 -17.02 13.28 -20.20
C LEU A 42 -17.02 12.26 -21.35
N SER A 43 -16.16 12.50 -22.35
CA SER A 43 -15.63 11.41 -23.18
C SER A 43 -14.70 10.52 -22.33
N ASN A 44 -14.76 9.20 -22.53
CA ASN A 44 -14.05 8.18 -21.75
C ASN A 44 -14.51 7.97 -20.30
N PHE A 45 -15.82 8.09 -19.99
CA PHE A 45 -16.33 7.71 -18.66
C PHE A 45 -15.82 6.33 -18.22
N GLU A 46 -15.69 5.36 -19.12
CA GLU A 46 -15.13 4.02 -18.83
C GLU A 46 -13.67 4.00 -18.32
N LYS A 47 -12.86 5.02 -18.63
CA LYS A 47 -11.50 5.17 -18.06
C LYS A 47 -11.54 5.60 -16.60
N TRP A 48 -12.60 6.29 -16.18
CA TRP A 48 -12.75 6.91 -14.87
C TRP A 48 -13.73 6.16 -13.96
N ALA A 49 -14.70 5.46 -14.55
CA ALA A 49 -15.56 4.48 -13.91
C ALA A 49 -14.74 3.23 -13.66
N GLY A 50 -13.94 3.25 -12.58
CA GLY A 50 -13.06 2.15 -12.20
C GLY A 50 -13.75 0.81 -12.40
N LYS A 51 -13.30 0.06 -13.42
CA LYS A 51 -13.81 -1.29 -13.69
C LYS A 51 -13.74 -2.06 -12.38
N LYS A 52 -14.90 -2.38 -11.80
CA LYS A 52 -14.99 -3.27 -10.64
C LYS A 52 -14.20 -4.51 -11.02
N ARG A 53 -13.08 -4.76 -10.33
CA ARG A 53 -12.32 -6.00 -10.49
C ARG A 53 -13.22 -7.10 -9.93
N LYS A 54 -14.06 -7.68 -10.78
CA LYS A 54 -14.84 -8.87 -10.43
C LYS A 54 -13.83 -10.00 -10.24
N LEU A 55 -13.93 -10.71 -9.12
CA LEU A 55 -13.28 -12.00 -8.98
C LEU A 55 -13.77 -12.86 -10.14
N TYR A 56 -12.83 -13.42 -10.91
CA TYR A 56 -13.18 -14.26 -12.05
C TYR A 56 -13.49 -15.65 -11.50
N PHE A 57 -14.75 -16.04 -11.57
CA PHE A 57 -15.16 -17.43 -11.42
C PHE A 57 -15.29 -18.02 -12.82
N GLU A 58 -14.90 -19.27 -12.99
CA GLU A 58 -14.93 -19.94 -14.29
C GLU A 58 -16.36 -19.96 -14.88
N ASN A 59 -17.38 -20.01 -14.01
CA ASN A 59 -18.79 -19.92 -14.34
C ASN A 59 -19.63 -19.46 -13.12
N GLU A 60 -20.92 -19.16 -13.32
CA GLU A 60 -21.84 -18.78 -12.23
C GLU A 60 -22.05 -19.92 -11.23
N GLU A 61 -22.02 -21.17 -11.67
CA GLU A 61 -22.09 -22.34 -10.79
C GLU A 61 -20.92 -22.40 -9.81
N ALA A 62 -19.69 -22.06 -10.24
CA ALA A 62 -18.51 -21.98 -9.36
C ALA A 62 -18.62 -20.83 -8.35
N LEU A 63 -19.27 -19.72 -8.71
CA LEU A 63 -19.57 -18.64 -7.78
C LEU A 63 -20.60 -19.10 -6.74
N LEU A 64 -21.71 -19.70 -7.18
CA LEU A 64 -22.80 -20.15 -6.32
C LEU A 64 -22.38 -21.32 -5.40
N SER A 65 -21.62 -22.28 -5.94
CA SER A 65 -21.06 -23.43 -5.21
C SER A 65 -19.88 -23.07 -4.31
N SER A 66 -19.26 -21.90 -4.48
CA SER A 66 -18.21 -21.44 -3.57
C SER A 66 -18.74 -21.23 -2.14
N GLY A 67 -20.06 -21.04 -1.98
CA GLY A 67 -20.68 -20.74 -0.69
C GLY A 67 -20.31 -19.36 -0.13
N ILE A 68 -19.62 -18.52 -0.91
CA ILE A 68 -19.11 -17.24 -0.42
C ILE A 68 -20.19 -16.16 -0.57
N GLN A 69 -21.04 -16.00 0.43
CA GLN A 69 -22.09 -14.97 0.46
C GLN A 69 -21.52 -13.56 0.68
N ASN A 70 -20.45 -13.44 1.47
CA ASN A 70 -19.72 -12.20 1.71
C ASN A 70 -18.25 -12.53 2.01
N TYR A 71 -17.33 -12.03 1.17
CA TYR A 71 -15.88 -12.27 1.33
C TYR A 71 -15.26 -11.56 2.54
N HIS A 72 -16.04 -10.77 3.28
CA HIS A 72 -15.57 -9.94 4.40
C HIS A 72 -14.33 -9.08 4.05
N LEU A 73 -14.24 -8.63 2.79
CA LEU A 73 -13.12 -7.83 2.27
C LEU A 73 -13.03 -6.45 2.90
N ASP A 74 -14.13 -5.99 3.51
CA ASP A 74 -14.18 -4.79 4.34
C ASP A 74 -13.33 -4.92 5.61
N ARG A 75 -13.15 -6.15 6.12
CA ARG A 75 -12.34 -6.45 7.30
C ARG A 75 -10.92 -6.91 6.96
N ASN A 76 -10.66 -7.22 5.69
CA ASN A 76 -9.35 -7.65 5.23
C ASN A 76 -8.45 -6.46 4.86
N VAL A 77 -7.40 -6.24 5.65
CA VAL A 77 -6.42 -5.16 5.43
C VAL A 77 -5.81 -5.19 4.02
N PHE A 78 -5.46 -6.36 3.49
CA PHE A 78 -4.83 -6.48 2.17
C PHE A 78 -5.81 -6.17 1.05
N ALA A 79 -7.07 -6.58 1.20
CA ALA A 79 -8.12 -6.22 0.24
C ALA A 79 -8.29 -4.70 0.16
N GLN A 80 -8.29 -4.01 1.31
CA GLN A 80 -8.37 -2.55 1.37
C GLN A 80 -7.14 -1.85 0.76
N LEU A 81 -5.94 -2.36 1.03
CA LEU A 81 -4.71 -1.86 0.41
C LEU A 81 -4.76 -1.99 -1.12
N LEU A 82 -5.18 -3.14 -1.63
CA LEU A 82 -5.29 -3.43 -3.07
C LEU A 82 -6.43 -2.67 -3.76
N ALA A 83 -7.50 -2.36 -3.02
CA ALA A 83 -8.62 -1.56 -3.49
C ALA A 83 -8.28 -0.06 -3.56
N SER A 84 -7.20 0.39 -2.91
CA SER A 84 -6.79 1.79 -2.96
C SER A 84 -6.47 2.24 -4.39
N PRO A 85 -6.70 3.53 -4.75
CA PRO A 85 -6.49 4.01 -6.11
C PRO A 85 -5.07 3.72 -6.62
N MET A 86 -4.96 3.20 -7.85
CA MET A 86 -3.68 3.01 -8.50
C MET A 86 -3.01 4.36 -8.78
N ARG A 87 -1.74 4.48 -8.43
CA ARG A 87 -0.89 5.64 -8.72
C ARG A 87 0.39 5.17 -9.40
N CYS A 88 0.95 6.05 -10.23
CA CYS A 88 2.20 5.80 -10.91
C CYS A 88 3.35 6.24 -10.00
N ASP A 89 4.26 5.32 -9.69
CA ASP A 89 5.51 5.62 -9.00
C ASP A 89 6.36 6.62 -9.82
N ARG A 90 6.91 7.64 -9.17
CA ARG A 90 7.79 8.62 -9.80
C ARG A 90 9.16 8.06 -10.20
N ILE A 91 9.64 7.00 -9.56
CA ILE A 91 10.97 6.45 -9.82
C ILE A 91 10.90 5.37 -10.91
N THR A 92 10.16 4.29 -10.67
CA THR A 92 10.07 3.12 -11.56
C THR A 92 9.00 3.22 -12.64
N ARG A 93 8.08 4.20 -12.53
CA ARG A 93 6.89 4.33 -13.41
C ARG A 93 5.91 3.17 -13.34
N LEU A 94 6.06 2.27 -12.38
CA LEU A 94 5.11 1.19 -12.12
C LEU A 94 3.82 1.73 -11.50
N LYS A 95 2.69 1.11 -11.85
CA LYS A 95 1.39 1.42 -11.26
C LYS A 95 1.13 0.52 -10.06
N LEU A 96 1.00 1.12 -8.88
CA LEU A 96 0.74 0.42 -7.63
C LEU A 96 -0.41 1.10 -6.87
N PRO A 97 -1.14 0.37 -6.01
CA PRO A 97 -2.10 1.00 -5.10
C PRO A 97 -1.40 2.05 -4.24
N LYS A 98 -2.00 3.24 -4.08
CA LYS A 98 -1.36 4.35 -3.37
C LYS A 98 -0.97 3.96 -1.95
N ASP A 99 -1.79 3.17 -1.25
CA ASP A 99 -1.55 2.79 0.15
C ASP A 99 -0.36 1.81 0.29
N MET A 100 0.17 1.30 -0.82
CA MET A 100 1.41 0.50 -0.84
C MET A 100 2.68 1.35 -0.97
N MET A 101 2.54 2.64 -1.28
CA MET A 101 3.64 3.57 -1.57
C MET A 101 3.76 4.67 -0.52
N MET A 102 4.94 5.30 -0.49
CA MET A 102 5.19 6.51 0.30
C MET A 102 4.60 7.71 -0.43
N GLN A 103 3.74 8.48 0.23
CA GLN A 103 3.22 9.74 -0.31
C GLN A 103 4.20 10.86 -0.04
N LEU A 104 4.47 11.67 -1.06
CA LEU A 104 5.26 12.89 -0.95
C LEU A 104 4.38 14.11 -1.20
N LYS A 105 4.66 15.18 -0.48
CA LYS A 105 3.94 16.45 -0.57
C LYS A 105 4.88 17.63 -0.55
N LEU A 106 4.43 18.70 -1.21
CA LEU A 106 5.06 20.01 -1.11
C LEU A 106 4.39 20.77 0.04
N ILE A 107 5.18 21.23 1.00
CA ILE A 107 4.74 22.07 2.12
C ILE A 107 5.39 23.44 1.97
N LYS A 108 4.61 24.50 2.21
CA LYS A 108 5.14 25.86 2.22
C LYS A 108 6.01 26.05 3.45
N LEU A 109 7.22 26.57 3.27
CA LEU A 109 8.06 26.99 4.38
C LEU A 109 7.59 28.38 4.84
N GLU A 110 7.45 28.56 6.15
CA GLU A 110 7.23 29.90 6.69
C GLU A 110 8.51 30.72 6.45
N PRO A 111 8.38 31.99 6.03
CA PRO A 111 9.54 32.85 5.84
C PRO A 111 10.20 33.05 7.20
N SER A 112 11.32 32.36 7.43
CA SER A 112 12.18 32.69 8.55
C SER A 112 12.89 34.01 8.25
N SER A 113 13.16 34.80 9.28
CA SER A 113 13.81 36.11 9.19
C SER A 113 15.21 36.11 8.56
N ASN A 114 15.76 34.93 8.22
CA ASN A 114 17.04 34.75 7.56
C ASN A 114 16.89 33.91 6.28
N THR A 115 16.72 34.60 5.16
CA THR A 115 17.31 34.27 3.84
C THR A 115 17.23 32.81 3.36
N THR A 116 16.08 32.14 3.46
CA THR A 116 15.90 30.87 2.73
C THR A 116 15.55 31.14 1.27
N LYS A 117 16.48 30.82 0.37
CA LYS A 117 16.27 30.76 -1.10
C LYS A 117 15.05 29.92 -1.50
N TYR A 118 14.66 28.98 -0.64
CA TYR A 118 13.56 28.04 -0.86
C TYR A 118 12.28 28.50 -0.17
N SER A 119 11.16 28.40 -0.86
CA SER A 119 9.83 28.76 -0.33
C SER A 119 8.96 27.53 -0.03
N ILE A 120 9.39 26.34 -0.51
CA ILE A 120 8.62 25.10 -0.43
C ILE A 120 9.58 23.94 -0.13
N GLU A 121 9.13 22.96 0.64
CA GLU A 121 9.87 21.73 0.90
C GLU A 121 9.09 20.50 0.41
N LEU A 122 9.78 19.57 -0.25
CA LEU A 122 9.24 18.24 -0.54
C LEU A 122 9.47 17.36 0.68
N VAL A 123 8.38 16.92 1.29
CA VAL A 123 8.41 16.07 2.49
C VAL A 123 7.70 14.73 2.26
N PRO A 124 8.21 13.64 2.85
CA PRO A 124 7.48 12.39 2.94
C PRO A 124 6.37 12.50 3.98
N GLN A 125 5.31 11.71 3.85
CA GLN A 125 4.15 11.74 4.74
C GLN A 125 3.96 10.35 5.38
N GLY A 126 3.96 10.29 6.71
CA GLY A 126 3.71 9.05 7.45
C GLY A 126 2.26 8.55 7.36
N SER A 127 1.30 9.45 7.08
CA SER A 127 -0.10 9.13 6.82
C SER A 127 -0.55 9.71 5.48
N HIS A 128 -1.43 8.99 4.77
CA HIS A 128 -1.95 9.45 3.48
C HIS A 128 -2.94 10.59 3.66
N LEU A 129 -2.47 11.81 3.48
CA LEU A 129 -3.31 13.01 3.58
C LEU A 129 -4.06 13.25 2.25
N LYS A 130 -5.38 13.44 2.34
CA LYS A 130 -6.23 13.79 1.19
C LYS A 130 -5.81 15.14 0.62
N SER A 131 -5.23 15.15 -0.59
CA SER A 131 -4.93 16.36 -1.37
C SER A 131 -4.72 15.98 -2.83
N ASN A 132 -5.06 16.89 -3.73
CA ASN A 132 -4.94 16.69 -5.18
C ASN A 132 -3.50 16.83 -5.70
N ARG A 133 -2.55 17.30 -4.88
CA ARG A 133 -1.16 17.54 -5.28
C ARG A 133 -0.22 16.66 -4.47
N SER A 134 -0.01 15.43 -4.93
CA SER A 134 0.92 14.49 -4.30
C SER A 134 1.65 13.68 -5.35
N SER A 135 2.84 13.25 -5.01
CA SER A 135 3.59 12.22 -5.72
C SER A 135 3.72 10.99 -4.84
N TYR A 136 4.08 9.87 -5.47
CA TYR A 136 4.24 8.60 -4.80
C TYR A 136 5.57 7.99 -5.23
N VAL A 137 6.29 7.43 -4.26
CA VAL A 137 7.56 6.72 -4.45
C VAL A 137 7.51 5.37 -3.74
N PRO A 138 8.37 4.39 -4.08
CA PRO A 138 8.35 3.09 -3.43
C PRO A 138 8.73 3.25 -1.96
N ASN A 139 7.98 2.60 -1.07
CA ASN A 139 8.26 2.65 0.36
C ASN A 139 9.33 1.60 0.73
N LYS A 140 10.57 1.84 0.30
CA LYS A 140 11.76 1.00 0.59
C LYS A 140 12.99 1.88 0.84
N LYS A 141 13.52 1.88 2.06
CA LYS A 141 14.63 2.75 2.51
C LYS A 141 15.86 2.61 1.64
N ALA A 142 16.35 1.38 1.45
CA ALA A 142 17.55 1.11 0.65
C ALA A 142 17.40 1.56 -0.82
N PHE A 143 16.21 1.38 -1.40
CA PHE A 143 15.94 1.82 -2.78
C PHE A 143 15.90 3.34 -2.89
N LEU A 144 15.23 4.02 -1.95
CA LEU A 144 15.15 5.49 -1.94
C LEU A 144 16.52 6.13 -1.67
N GLN A 145 17.32 5.55 -0.77
CA GLN A 145 18.68 6.02 -0.50
C GLN A 145 19.55 5.98 -1.75
N LYS A 146 19.50 4.90 -2.53
CA LYS A 146 20.22 4.78 -3.81
C LYS A 146 19.76 5.79 -4.87
N ASN A 147 18.53 6.29 -4.78
CA ASN A 147 17.94 7.20 -5.76
C ASN A 147 17.86 8.66 -5.28
N MET A 148 18.40 8.98 -4.10
CA MET A 148 18.22 10.29 -3.44
C MET A 148 18.81 11.45 -4.27
N GLU A 149 19.88 11.21 -5.02
CA GLU A 149 20.46 12.22 -5.92
C GLU A 149 19.47 12.71 -6.99
N ALA A 150 18.53 11.85 -7.40
CA ALA A 150 17.50 12.18 -8.36
C ALA A 150 16.19 12.67 -7.72
N ALA A 151 16.19 13.04 -6.43
CA ALA A 151 14.98 13.38 -5.67
C ALA A 151 14.15 14.53 -6.26
N MET A 152 14.77 15.45 -7.00
CA MET A 152 14.04 16.51 -7.72
C MET A 152 12.99 15.94 -8.70
N LYS A 153 13.21 14.74 -9.24
CA LYS A 153 12.23 14.06 -10.14
C LYS A 153 10.99 13.57 -9.40
N TRP A 154 11.03 13.52 -8.06
CA TRP A 154 9.95 13.04 -7.21
C TRP A 154 8.90 14.12 -6.94
N ILE A 155 9.14 15.37 -7.32
CA ILE A 155 8.19 16.47 -7.19
C ILE A 155 6.86 16.11 -7.88
N PRO A 156 5.70 16.43 -7.27
CA PRO A 156 4.39 16.20 -7.87
C PRO A 156 4.29 16.81 -9.27
N LEU A 157 3.91 15.99 -10.25
CA LEU A 157 3.74 16.45 -11.64
C LEU A 157 2.74 17.61 -11.76
N PRO A 158 1.61 17.66 -11.04
CA PRO A 158 0.71 18.81 -11.10
C PRO A 158 1.35 20.13 -10.64
N ALA A 159 2.38 20.09 -9.80
CA ALA A 159 3.12 21.30 -9.42
C ALA A 159 4.04 21.76 -10.56
N LEU A 160 4.69 20.81 -11.24
CA LEU A 160 5.58 21.08 -12.39
C LEU A 160 4.83 21.61 -13.62
N LEU A 161 3.56 21.27 -13.78
CA LEU A 161 2.73 21.63 -14.95
C LEU A 161 1.76 22.79 -14.67
N SER A 162 1.83 23.43 -13.50
CA SER A 162 0.87 24.45 -13.11
C SER A 162 1.29 25.83 -13.64
N ASP A 163 0.61 26.33 -14.67
CA ASP A 163 0.85 27.67 -15.22
C ASP A 163 0.36 28.81 -14.29
N MET A 164 -0.46 28.51 -13.28
CA MET A 164 -1.15 29.51 -12.44
C MET A 164 -0.30 30.15 -11.33
N ARG A 165 0.89 29.63 -11.04
CA ARG A 165 1.84 30.21 -10.07
C ARG A 165 3.23 29.97 -10.60
N HIS A 166 4.09 30.98 -10.61
CA HIS A 166 5.53 30.82 -10.89
C HIS A 166 6.14 29.88 -9.84
N PHE A 167 6.04 28.58 -10.08
CA PHE A 167 6.66 27.52 -9.30
C PHE A 167 7.94 27.15 -10.04
N SER A 168 9.10 27.56 -9.52
CA SER A 168 10.36 27.04 -10.02
C SER A 168 10.75 25.80 -9.23
N VAL A 169 11.29 24.80 -9.93
CA VAL A 169 11.92 23.64 -9.28
C VAL A 169 13.07 24.08 -8.36
N ALA A 170 13.70 25.23 -8.65
CA ALA A 170 14.75 25.82 -7.83
C ALA A 170 14.25 26.29 -6.46
N ASP A 171 12.95 26.51 -6.29
CA ASP A 171 12.35 26.99 -5.03
C ASP A 171 12.05 25.83 -4.06
N VAL A 172 12.24 24.59 -4.50
CA VAL A 172 11.96 23.38 -3.74
C VAL A 172 13.21 22.90 -3.00
N LYS A 173 13.13 22.92 -1.67
CA LYS A 173 14.08 22.26 -0.79
C LYS A 173 13.75 20.76 -0.70
N ILE A 174 14.80 19.94 -0.72
CA ILE A 174 14.73 18.52 -0.33
C ILE A 174 15.86 18.29 0.67
N ASP A 175 15.52 18.05 1.93
CA ASP A 175 16.51 17.68 2.96
C ASP A 175 17.01 16.25 2.73
N ARG A 176 17.93 16.05 1.79
CA ARG A 176 18.46 14.74 1.41
C ARG A 176 19.09 13.97 2.58
N VAL A 177 19.60 14.69 3.58
CA VAL A 177 20.28 14.12 4.75
C VAL A 177 19.26 13.50 5.69
N ASN A 178 18.21 14.26 6.04
CA ASN A 178 17.23 13.82 7.02
C ASN A 178 15.93 13.27 6.42
N PHE A 179 15.77 13.25 5.09
CA PHE A 179 14.51 12.86 4.43
C PHE A 179 13.95 11.53 4.95
N LEU A 180 14.80 10.51 4.98
CA LEU A 180 14.42 9.14 5.33
C LEU A 180 14.28 8.95 6.84
N SER A 181 15.11 9.62 7.65
CA SER A 181 14.99 9.59 9.11
C SER A 181 13.73 10.31 9.58
N ASN A 182 13.39 11.46 8.98
CA ASN A 182 12.17 12.20 9.27
C ASN A 182 10.92 11.36 8.96
N TYR A 183 10.90 10.66 7.82
CA TYR A 183 9.79 9.75 7.50
C TYR A 183 9.64 8.63 8.54
N GLU A 184 10.76 8.01 8.92
CA GLU A 184 10.77 6.94 9.93
C GLU A 184 10.27 7.46 11.29
N GLN A 185 10.70 8.66 11.70
CA GLN A 185 10.24 9.31 12.92
C GLN A 185 8.74 9.64 12.87
N GLU A 186 8.22 10.15 11.74
CA GLU A 186 6.80 10.42 11.57
C GLU A 186 5.95 9.14 11.70
N LEU A 187 6.40 8.03 11.11
CA LEU A 187 5.73 6.73 11.31
C LEU A 187 5.73 6.31 12.79
N ARG A 188 6.86 6.44 13.49
CA ARG A 188 6.96 6.10 14.91
C ARG A 188 6.06 6.99 15.77
N LYS A 189 6.02 8.31 15.51
CA LYS A 189 5.10 9.23 16.20
C LYS A 189 3.64 8.82 16.05
N ILE A 190 3.23 8.40 14.85
CA ILE A 190 1.86 7.90 14.61
C ILE A 190 1.60 6.68 15.50
N LEU A 191 2.51 5.72 15.54
CA LEU A 191 2.39 4.52 16.36
C LEU A 191 2.31 4.84 17.86
N ASP A 192 3.20 5.70 18.35
CA ASP A 192 3.24 6.09 19.76
C ASP A 192 1.99 6.87 20.19
N SER A 193 1.39 7.67 19.30
CA SER A 193 0.20 8.47 19.62
C SER A 193 -1.11 7.66 19.69
N LYS A 194 -1.21 6.54 18.96
CA LYS A 194 -2.46 5.77 18.81
C LYS A 194 -2.53 4.52 19.67
N MET A 195 -1.39 3.95 20.05
CA MET A 195 -1.33 2.73 20.86
C MET A 195 -1.75 2.83 22.34
N PRO A 196 -1.66 3.97 23.06
CA PRO A 196 -2.07 4.05 24.47
C PRO A 196 -3.52 3.61 24.74
N ARG A 197 -4.37 3.57 23.71
CA ARG A 197 -5.78 3.17 23.76
C ARG A 197 -6.02 1.65 23.80
N LEU A 198 -4.97 0.83 23.67
CA LEU A 198 -5.09 -0.64 23.63
C LEU A 198 -4.78 -1.33 24.96
N HIS A 199 -4.35 -0.58 25.98
CA HIS A 199 -4.05 -1.13 27.31
C HIS A 199 -5.33 -1.40 28.11
N GLY A 200 -5.47 -2.64 28.62
CA GLY A 200 -6.46 -2.97 29.65
C GLY A 200 -7.25 -4.25 29.41
N ASN A 201 -7.33 -4.76 28.18
CA ASN A 201 -8.05 -5.99 27.87
C ASN A 201 -7.14 -6.94 27.12
N THR A 202 -7.03 -8.19 27.57
CA THR A 202 -6.46 -9.30 26.81
C THR A 202 -7.49 -9.78 25.79
N PRO A 203 -7.45 -9.32 24.53
CA PRO A 203 -8.51 -9.63 23.60
C PRO A 203 -8.42 -11.12 23.24
N LYS A 204 -9.54 -11.85 23.33
CA LYS A 204 -9.64 -13.16 22.69
C LYS A 204 -9.37 -12.99 21.19
N LEU A 205 -8.48 -13.80 20.63
CA LEU A 205 -8.17 -13.77 19.20
C LEU A 205 -9.41 -14.11 18.36
N GLN A 206 -9.58 -13.37 17.27
CA GLN A 206 -10.65 -13.56 16.30
C GLN A 206 -10.08 -13.75 14.89
N ASN A 207 -10.91 -14.27 13.99
CA ASN A 207 -10.57 -14.36 12.58
C ASN A 207 -10.23 -12.98 12.01
N TRP A 208 -9.13 -12.92 11.25
CA TRP A 208 -8.55 -11.74 10.62
C TRP A 208 -7.92 -10.72 11.58
N ASP A 209 -7.75 -11.08 12.86
CA ASP A 209 -6.94 -10.28 13.77
C ASP A 209 -5.49 -10.21 13.26
N ILE A 210 -4.84 -9.09 13.53
CA ILE A 210 -3.46 -8.83 13.15
C ILE A 210 -2.59 -8.97 14.40
N LEU A 211 -1.71 -9.96 14.40
CA LEU A 211 -0.75 -10.20 15.46
C LEU A 211 0.59 -9.58 15.10
N VAL A 212 1.03 -8.59 15.87
CA VAL A 212 2.34 -7.95 15.74
C VAL A 212 3.30 -8.59 16.72
N SER A 213 4.41 -9.13 16.20
CA SER A 213 5.45 -9.76 17.01
C SER A 213 6.82 -9.60 16.35
N CYS A 214 7.88 -10.01 17.05
CA CYS A 214 9.22 -10.15 16.48
C CYS A 214 9.56 -11.64 16.53
N SER A 215 9.65 -12.28 15.36
CA SER A 215 9.99 -13.70 15.23
C SER A 215 11.20 -13.90 14.32
N ASN A 216 11.86 -15.06 14.43
CA ASN A 216 12.98 -15.42 13.57
C ASN A 216 12.56 -15.74 12.11
N SER A 217 11.28 -15.63 11.78
CA SER A 217 10.80 -15.79 10.40
C SER A 217 11.38 -14.70 9.49
N SER A 218 11.75 -15.10 8.28
CA SER A 218 12.17 -14.20 7.20
C SER A 218 10.99 -13.44 6.58
N LEU A 219 9.76 -13.89 6.82
CA LEU A 219 8.56 -13.25 6.28
C LEU A 219 8.14 -12.06 7.15
N ASN A 220 7.96 -10.92 6.48
CA ASN A 220 7.42 -9.70 7.07
C ASN A 220 5.92 -9.80 7.36
N PHE A 221 5.18 -10.51 6.51
CA PHE A 221 3.75 -10.73 6.62
C PHE A 221 3.45 -12.19 6.35
N GLU A 222 2.69 -12.82 7.22
CA GLU A 222 2.32 -14.24 7.11
C GLU A 222 0.84 -14.41 7.46
N LEU A 223 0.11 -15.20 6.68
CA LEU A 223 -1.21 -15.68 7.09
C LEU A 223 -1.00 -17.01 7.81
N SER A 224 -1.33 -17.08 9.08
CA SER A 224 -1.23 -18.30 9.86
C SER A 224 -2.61 -18.76 10.32
N GLN A 225 -2.81 -20.07 10.34
CA GLN A 225 -3.94 -20.68 11.01
C GLN A 225 -3.55 -21.00 12.45
N ALA A 226 -4.16 -20.34 13.42
CA ALA A 226 -4.00 -20.65 14.83
C ALA A 226 -5.14 -21.58 15.27
N LYS A 227 -4.80 -22.80 15.68
CA LYS A 227 -5.71 -23.60 16.50
C LYS A 227 -5.61 -23.04 17.93
N LEU A 228 -6.68 -22.48 18.47
CA LEU A 228 -6.73 -22.26 19.91
C LEU A 228 -6.91 -23.62 20.57
N GLU A 229 -6.06 -23.95 21.54
CA GLU A 229 -6.09 -25.20 22.30
C GLU A 229 -7.38 -25.39 23.13
N THR A 230 -8.27 -24.40 23.15
CA THR A 230 -9.41 -24.33 24.08
C THR A 230 -10.81 -24.43 23.46
N CYS A 231 -10.97 -24.68 22.16
CA CYS A 231 -12.30 -24.89 21.59
C CYS A 231 -12.26 -25.81 20.36
N ASN A 232 -13.27 -26.68 20.22
CA ASN A 232 -13.59 -27.47 19.01
C ASN A 232 -13.95 -26.60 17.78
N ASP A 233 -13.60 -25.32 17.79
CA ASP A 233 -13.88 -24.37 16.72
C ASP A 233 -12.84 -24.50 15.59
N SER A 234 -13.30 -24.15 14.39
CA SER A 234 -12.47 -24.11 13.18
C SER A 234 -11.20 -23.28 13.42
N PRO A 235 -10.05 -23.64 12.80
CA PRO A 235 -8.80 -22.91 12.99
C PRO A 235 -8.97 -21.43 12.64
N LEU A 236 -8.52 -20.54 13.53
CA LEU A 236 -8.59 -19.10 13.30
C LEU A 236 -7.55 -18.67 12.27
N SER A 237 -7.94 -17.86 11.31
CA SER A 237 -7.03 -17.22 10.36
C SER A 237 -6.53 -15.90 10.95
N ILE A 238 -5.23 -15.78 11.19
CA ILE A 238 -4.59 -14.60 11.80
C ILE A 238 -3.51 -14.08 10.85
N VAL A 239 -3.39 -12.76 10.74
CA VAL A 239 -2.33 -12.12 9.95
C VAL A 239 -1.20 -11.71 10.87
N LYS A 240 0.00 -12.25 10.67
CA LYS A 240 1.19 -11.89 11.44
C LYS A 240 1.94 -10.74 10.77
N PHE A 241 2.25 -9.71 11.54
CA PHE A 241 3.14 -8.62 11.17
C PHE A 241 4.45 -8.82 11.95
N ASN A 242 5.52 -9.16 11.23
CA ASN A 242 6.81 -9.41 11.83
C ASN A 242 7.68 -8.15 11.81
N LEU A 243 8.10 -7.69 12.98
CA LEU A 243 9.01 -6.55 13.13
C LEU A 243 10.49 -6.91 12.98
N SER A 244 10.83 -8.15 12.62
CA SER A 244 12.22 -8.62 12.49
C SER A 244 13.04 -7.83 11.46
N SER A 245 12.41 -7.26 10.44
CA SER A 245 13.08 -6.43 9.42
C SER A 245 13.37 -5.00 9.88
N VAL A 246 12.71 -4.49 10.92
CA VAL A 246 12.99 -3.16 11.46
C VAL A 246 14.38 -3.15 12.10
N THR A 247 15.25 -2.25 11.65
CA THR A 247 16.67 -2.23 12.02
C THR A 247 16.90 -1.94 13.51
N ASP A 248 16.09 -1.05 14.09
CA ASP A 248 16.22 -0.63 15.48
C ASP A 248 15.60 -1.63 16.45
N LYS A 249 16.42 -2.60 16.88
CA LYS A 249 16.01 -3.67 17.81
C LYS A 249 15.62 -3.17 19.20
N SER A 250 16.24 -2.07 19.65
CA SER A 250 15.92 -1.45 20.94
C SER A 250 14.50 -0.90 20.90
N TRP A 251 14.18 -0.12 19.85
CA TRP A 251 12.83 0.38 19.65
C TRP A 251 11.81 -0.74 19.50
N THR A 252 12.05 -1.77 18.67
CA THR A 252 11.07 -2.86 18.50
C THR A 252 10.78 -3.59 19.80
N THR A 253 11.82 -3.83 20.62
CA THR A 253 11.67 -4.53 21.91
C THR A 253 10.87 -3.68 22.89
N ASN A 254 11.21 -2.40 23.01
CA ASN A 254 10.50 -1.48 23.88
C ASN A 254 9.06 -1.26 23.41
N TYR A 255 8.84 -1.17 22.10
CA TYR A 255 7.52 -1.01 21.49
C TYR A 255 6.63 -2.23 21.76
N LEU A 256 7.14 -3.45 21.60
CA LEU A 256 6.39 -4.67 21.90
C LEU A 256 6.09 -4.78 23.39
N LYS A 257 7.09 -4.60 24.26
CA LYS A 257 6.90 -4.65 25.72
C LYS A 257 5.90 -3.63 26.21
N LYS A 258 6.04 -2.38 25.76
CA LYS A 258 5.19 -1.28 26.17
C LYS A 258 3.74 -1.50 25.76
N ASN A 259 3.49 -2.03 24.56
CA ASN A 259 2.15 -2.08 23.96
C ASN A 259 1.52 -3.48 23.91
N GLN A 260 2.11 -4.46 24.60
CA GLN A 260 1.62 -5.84 24.62
C GLN A 260 0.21 -5.89 25.24
N ASN A 261 -0.73 -6.51 24.52
CA ASN A 261 -2.10 -6.74 25.00
C ASN A 261 -2.52 -8.22 24.91
N HIS A 262 -1.65 -9.11 24.42
CA HIS A 262 -1.91 -10.54 24.34
C HIS A 262 -0.61 -11.31 24.62
N SER A 263 -0.71 -12.56 25.07
CA SER A 263 0.47 -13.41 25.38
C SER A 263 1.41 -13.56 24.19
N LEU A 264 0.85 -13.61 22.98
CA LEU A 264 1.59 -13.77 21.73
C LEU A 264 2.17 -12.46 21.15
N GLY A 265 1.80 -11.29 21.68
CA GLY A 265 2.24 -9.99 21.16
C GLY A 265 1.14 -8.92 21.20
N ILE A 266 1.14 -8.04 20.20
CA ILE A 266 0.11 -6.99 20.07
C ILE A 266 -0.95 -7.45 19.08
N VAL A 267 -2.20 -7.49 19.53
CA VAL A 267 -3.36 -7.83 18.71
C VAL A 267 -4.06 -6.53 18.27
N LEU A 268 -4.17 -6.37 16.96
CA LEU A 268 -4.85 -5.26 16.28
C LEU A 268 -6.02 -5.78 15.46
N ARG A 269 -7.07 -4.97 15.34
CA ARG A 269 -8.29 -5.33 14.59
C ARG A 269 -8.58 -4.30 13.50
N PHE A 270 -8.83 -4.79 12.30
CA PHE A 270 -9.28 -3.93 11.20
C PHE A 270 -10.82 -3.93 11.13
N PRO A 271 -11.50 -2.78 10.92
CA PRO A 271 -10.95 -1.44 10.61
C PRO A 271 -10.62 -0.57 11.83
N ARG A 272 -10.89 -1.03 13.06
CA ARG A 272 -10.74 -0.24 14.30
C ARG A 272 -9.35 0.41 14.43
N ASP A 273 -8.30 -0.37 14.18
CA ASP A 273 -6.90 0.02 14.40
C ASP A 273 -6.20 0.38 13.07
N LYS A 274 -6.97 0.79 12.04
CA LYS A 274 -6.51 0.98 10.65
C LYS A 274 -5.25 1.84 10.53
N GLU A 275 -5.20 2.99 11.20
CA GLU A 275 -4.05 3.91 11.09
C GLU A 275 -2.77 3.26 11.62
N THR A 276 -2.85 2.59 12.77
CA THR A 276 -1.75 1.85 13.38
C THR A 276 -1.28 0.70 12.48
N ILE A 277 -2.22 -0.07 11.94
CA ILE A 277 -1.94 -1.17 11.02
C ILE A 277 -1.21 -0.65 9.76
N TYR A 278 -1.69 0.45 9.19
CA TYR A 278 -1.08 1.05 8.00
C TYR A 278 0.31 1.63 8.29
N ALA A 279 0.51 2.27 9.44
CA ALA A 279 1.81 2.78 9.86
C ALA A 279 2.81 1.64 10.13
N LEU A 280 2.40 0.56 10.81
CA LEU A 280 3.24 -0.62 11.01
C LEU A 280 3.64 -1.27 9.69
N ARG A 281 2.68 -1.49 8.79
CA ARG A 281 2.94 -2.03 7.45
C ARG A 281 3.91 -1.14 6.69
N SER A 282 3.73 0.17 6.75
CA SER A 282 4.64 1.13 6.12
C SER A 282 6.03 1.07 6.71
N LEU A 283 6.18 0.95 8.04
CA LEU A 283 7.47 0.83 8.69
C LEU A 283 8.20 -0.47 8.32
N ILE A 284 7.49 -1.61 8.35
CA ILE A 284 8.03 -2.92 7.98
C ILE A 284 8.48 -2.91 6.51
N CYS A 285 7.63 -2.45 5.59
CA CYS A 285 7.99 -2.34 4.17
C CYS A 285 9.17 -1.40 3.93
N PHE A 286 9.24 -0.29 4.68
CA PHE A 286 10.33 0.67 4.57
C PHE A 286 11.69 0.04 4.88
N HIS A 287 11.76 -0.84 5.89
CA HIS A 287 12.99 -1.54 6.26
C HIS A 287 13.19 -2.88 5.53
N SER A 288 12.20 -3.35 4.76
CA SER A 288 12.34 -4.59 4.01
C SER A 288 13.41 -4.50 2.92
N THR A 289 14.28 -5.53 2.86
CA THR A 289 15.26 -5.73 1.79
C THR A 289 14.56 -6.26 0.54
#